data_AF-A0AAN8WDQ1-F1
#
_entry.id   AF-A0AAN8WDQ1-F1
#
_cell.length_a   1.000
_cell.length_b   1.000
_cell.length_c   1.000
_cell.angle_alpha   90.00
_cell.angle_beta   90.00
_cell.angle_gamma   90.00
#
_symmetry.space_group_name_H-M   'P 1'
#
loop_
_entity.id
_entity.type
_entity.pdbx_description
1 polymer ?
#
loop_
_entity_poly.entity_id
_entity_poly.type
_entity_poly.pdbx_seq_one_letter_code
_entity_poly.pdbx_strand_id
1 'polypeptide(L)'
;VPQMLLQEASTLGKPCRIFCTQPRRISALTIAERVAAERGEKVGYTVGYQIRLESKLSPKTLLTFCTNGVLLRTLMGGDSSLASVTHILVDEVHERDRFTDFLLIVLRDCLPKFRHLKLILMSAALDVNLYAKYFNNCPVIDVPGRCYPVKEYFLEDVLKYTSYQTAEMAKAFKELEQRQNGQKTAADWTKKLSQLILNVASGAPTSSPNKNSSVNQTKYYSTGEMDNTLKQEMDQCIQNAFLSGSDEAFSQMMYFIMSEKVSPDYQHSETWATPLMVASGRGRLDIVEQLLALGSSITLRAANDWTAANWAQSTGQKETLDLLHAYSACEGVDLLSINAESTPSTSLGGLRGTAASIPTPELSVEDKKILDAYNHSASDDFADVDLVHALCMKIHKAQPPGAILIFLPGYDDIVTLRDRIIAEEKQYLEGGKYCLFCLHSSMQSSDQKRVFRPAPLGVRKIILSTNIAETSVTINDVVYVIDSGKVKE
;
A
#
# COMPACT_ATOMS: atom_id res chain seq x y z
N VAL A 1 -3.40 -35.24 9.34
CA VAL A 1 -4.69 -35.95 9.24
C VAL A 1 -4.61 -37.27 8.47
N PRO A 2 -4.13 -37.36 7.21
CA PRO A 2 -4.21 -38.61 6.42
C PRO A 2 -3.54 -39.82 7.09
N GLN A 3 -2.38 -39.61 7.71
CA GLN A 3 -1.64 -40.67 8.42
C GLN A 3 -2.42 -41.23 9.62
N MET A 4 -3.16 -40.38 10.35
CA MET A 4 -3.96 -40.81 11.50
C MET A 4 -5.09 -41.75 11.07
N LEU A 5 -5.76 -41.41 9.96
CA LEU A 5 -6.83 -42.25 9.39
C LEU A 5 -6.29 -43.60 8.90
N LEU A 6 -5.14 -43.61 8.22
CA LEU A 6 -4.48 -44.86 7.83
C LEU A 6 -4.14 -45.73 9.04
N GLN A 7 -3.58 -45.13 10.09
CA GLN A 7 -3.16 -45.84 11.30
C GLN A 7 -4.36 -46.42 12.05
N GLU A 8 -5.43 -45.65 12.21
CA GLU A 8 -6.67 -46.10 12.84
C GLU A 8 -7.29 -47.26 12.04
N ALA A 9 -7.43 -47.11 10.72
CA ALA A 9 -8.01 -48.15 9.88
C ALA A 9 -7.17 -49.44 9.89
N SER A 10 -5.83 -49.31 9.91
CA SER A 10 -4.92 -50.45 10.08
C SER A 10 -5.12 -51.14 11.43
N THR A 11 -5.32 -50.38 12.50
CA THR A 11 -5.54 -50.93 13.86
C THR A 11 -6.89 -51.64 13.97
N LEU A 12 -7.92 -51.10 13.31
CA LEU A 12 -9.27 -51.65 13.30
C LEU A 12 -9.51 -52.73 12.23
N GLY A 13 -8.52 -53.00 11.36
CA GLY A 13 -8.65 -53.94 10.25
C GLY A 13 -9.70 -53.53 9.19
N LYS A 14 -9.94 -52.22 9.03
CA LYS A 14 -10.94 -51.70 8.08
C LYS A 14 -10.29 -51.34 6.74
N PRO A 15 -11.01 -51.53 5.61
CA PRO A 15 -10.51 -51.08 4.31
C PRO A 15 -10.31 -49.56 4.34
N CYS A 16 -9.17 -49.10 3.82
CA CYS A 16 -8.83 -47.68 3.78
C CYS A 16 -8.11 -47.33 2.49
N ARG A 17 -8.72 -46.42 1.75
CA ARG A 17 -8.14 -45.77 0.57
C ARG A 17 -8.51 -44.30 0.59
N ILE A 18 -7.49 -43.45 0.56
CA ILE A 18 -7.58 -42.02 0.82
C ILE A 18 -7.07 -41.25 -0.40
N PHE A 19 -7.85 -40.28 -0.86
CA PHE A 19 -7.38 -39.22 -1.74
C PHE A 19 -7.28 -37.93 -0.95
N CYS A 20 -6.15 -37.23 -1.03
CA CYS A 20 -5.96 -35.92 -0.42
C CYS A 20 -5.59 -34.93 -1.52
N THR A 21 -6.47 -33.96 -1.76
CA THR A 21 -6.21 -32.95 -2.78
C THR A 21 -5.33 -31.83 -2.24
N GLN A 22 -4.61 -31.21 -3.14
CA GLN A 22 -3.77 -30.03 -2.92
C GLN A 22 -4.03 -29.04 -4.05
N PRO A 23 -4.03 -27.72 -3.78
CA PRO A 23 -4.26 -26.72 -4.82
C PRO A 23 -3.13 -26.70 -5.84
N ARG A 24 -1.89 -26.93 -5.39
CA ARG A 24 -0.67 -26.80 -6.20
C ARG A 24 -0.01 -28.15 -6.44
N ARG A 25 0.59 -28.30 -7.63
CA ARG A 25 1.32 -29.52 -8.05
C ARG A 25 2.50 -29.82 -7.13
N ILE A 26 3.26 -28.78 -6.76
CA ILE A 26 4.44 -28.93 -5.92
C ILE A 26 4.07 -29.45 -4.54
N SER A 27 2.97 -28.96 -3.95
CA SER A 27 2.47 -29.38 -2.63
C SER A 27 2.06 -30.84 -2.62
N ALA A 28 1.29 -31.30 -3.62
CA ALA A 28 0.94 -32.72 -3.76
C ALA A 28 2.18 -33.63 -3.78
N LEU A 29 3.23 -33.17 -4.45
CA LEU A 29 4.47 -33.93 -4.58
C LEU A 29 5.32 -33.91 -3.31
N THR A 30 5.53 -32.73 -2.71
CA THR A 30 6.42 -32.58 -1.54
C THR A 30 5.80 -33.14 -0.28
N ILE A 31 4.47 -33.01 -0.12
CA ILE A 31 3.74 -33.62 0.99
C ILE A 31 3.77 -35.14 0.86
N ALA A 32 3.58 -35.71 -0.34
CA ALA A 32 3.71 -37.16 -0.55
C ALA A 32 5.13 -37.66 -0.22
N GLU A 33 6.16 -36.95 -0.66
CA GLU A 33 7.57 -37.25 -0.34
C GLU A 33 7.83 -37.17 1.16
N ARG A 34 7.32 -36.14 1.83
CA ARG A 34 7.46 -35.94 3.27
C ARG A 34 6.77 -37.05 4.07
N VAL A 35 5.50 -37.33 3.76
CA VAL A 35 4.69 -38.33 4.46
C VAL A 35 5.24 -39.74 4.24
N ALA A 36 5.73 -40.07 3.04
CA ALA A 36 6.42 -41.34 2.81
C ALA A 36 7.72 -41.44 3.64
N ALA A 37 8.52 -40.36 3.69
CA ALA A 37 9.76 -40.33 4.47
C ALA A 37 9.51 -40.47 5.99
N GLU A 38 8.47 -39.81 6.53
CA GLU A 38 8.06 -39.94 7.94
C GLU A 38 7.63 -41.37 8.29
N ARG A 39 7.14 -42.13 7.30
CA ARG A 39 6.77 -43.54 7.44
C ARG A 39 7.93 -44.51 7.16
N GLY A 40 9.13 -44.00 6.85
CA GLY A 40 10.29 -44.82 6.52
C GLY A 40 10.16 -45.58 5.19
N GLU A 41 9.30 -45.13 4.27
CA GLU A 41 9.06 -45.79 2.98
C GLU A 41 9.42 -44.89 1.79
N LYS A 42 9.47 -45.49 0.60
CA LYS A 42 9.63 -44.74 -0.66
C LYS A 42 8.25 -44.34 -1.21
N VAL A 43 8.17 -43.13 -1.76
CA VAL A 43 6.98 -42.68 -2.49
C VAL A 43 6.63 -43.66 -3.61
N GLY A 44 5.35 -43.97 -3.73
CA GLY A 44 4.80 -44.98 -4.63
C GLY A 44 4.54 -46.32 -3.97
N TYR A 45 4.95 -46.52 -2.70
CA TYR A 45 4.56 -47.69 -1.91
C TYR A 45 3.17 -47.50 -1.30
N THR A 46 3.01 -47.29 0.02
CA THR A 46 1.68 -47.06 0.60
C THR A 46 1.20 -45.61 0.43
N VAL A 47 2.14 -44.67 0.31
CA VAL A 47 1.89 -43.25 0.01
C VAL A 47 2.42 -42.90 -1.38
N GLY A 48 1.62 -42.22 -2.18
CA GLY A 48 1.98 -41.79 -3.52
C GLY A 48 1.36 -40.46 -3.91
N TYR A 49 1.66 -40.00 -5.13
CA TYR A 49 1.03 -38.81 -5.69
C TYR A 49 0.61 -39.01 -7.15
N GLN A 50 -0.35 -38.19 -7.57
CA GLN A 50 -0.81 -38.11 -8.95
C GLN A 50 -1.07 -36.66 -9.34
N ILE A 51 -0.28 -36.16 -10.29
CA ILE A 51 -0.45 -34.83 -10.89
C ILE A 51 -0.58 -34.98 -12.41
N ARG A 52 -0.85 -33.88 -13.11
CA ARG A 52 -0.94 -33.91 -14.58
C ARG A 52 0.39 -34.38 -15.18
N LEU A 53 0.33 -35.44 -16.00
CA LEU A 53 1.45 -36.06 -16.74
C LEU A 53 2.51 -36.75 -15.88
N GLU A 54 2.35 -36.82 -14.55
CA GLU A 54 3.32 -37.45 -13.66
C GLU A 54 2.59 -38.16 -12.50
N SER A 55 2.94 -39.42 -12.25
CA SER A 55 2.39 -40.18 -11.13
C SER A 55 3.43 -41.12 -10.54
N LYS A 56 3.33 -41.35 -9.23
CA LYS A 56 4.07 -42.40 -8.51
C LYS A 56 3.09 -43.16 -7.63
N LEU A 57 2.43 -44.14 -8.24
CA LEU A 57 1.45 -45.01 -7.60
C LEU A 57 1.81 -46.47 -7.87
N SER A 58 1.45 -47.35 -6.93
CA SER A 58 1.47 -48.80 -7.12
C SER A 58 0.15 -49.41 -6.69
N PRO A 59 -0.11 -50.70 -6.96
CA PRO A 59 -1.30 -51.39 -6.44
C PRO A 59 -1.41 -51.40 -4.91
N LYS A 60 -0.30 -51.13 -4.20
CA LYS A 60 -0.24 -51.05 -2.73
C LYS A 60 -0.51 -49.64 -2.19
N THR A 61 -0.66 -48.64 -3.05
CA THR A 61 -0.87 -47.25 -2.63
C THR A 61 -2.26 -47.06 -2.05
N LEU A 62 -2.31 -46.68 -0.78
CA LEU A 62 -3.53 -46.44 -0.01
C LEU A 62 -3.81 -44.95 0.16
N LEU A 63 -2.77 -44.12 0.24
CA LEU A 63 -2.88 -42.66 0.31
C LEU A 63 -2.30 -42.03 -0.95
N THR A 64 -3.16 -41.34 -1.69
CA THR A 64 -2.80 -40.60 -2.90
C THR A 64 -2.96 -39.11 -2.67
N PHE A 65 -1.86 -38.35 -2.77
CA PHE A 65 -1.91 -36.90 -2.88
C PHE A 65 -2.10 -36.51 -4.35
N CYS A 66 -3.04 -35.61 -4.65
CA CYS A 66 -3.28 -35.20 -6.04
C CYS A 66 -3.69 -33.73 -6.13
N THR A 67 -3.69 -33.17 -7.34
CA THR A 67 -4.29 -31.86 -7.55
C THR A 67 -5.81 -31.95 -7.69
N ASN A 68 -6.52 -30.87 -7.36
CA ASN A 68 -7.99 -30.78 -7.51
C ASN A 68 -8.45 -31.23 -8.91
N GLY A 69 -7.76 -30.77 -9.96
CA GLY A 69 -8.08 -31.15 -11.34
C GLY A 69 -7.87 -32.62 -11.69
N VAL A 70 -6.93 -33.32 -11.02
CA VAL A 70 -6.76 -34.77 -11.20
C VAL A 70 -7.92 -35.52 -10.57
N LEU A 71 -8.31 -35.16 -9.34
CA LEU A 71 -9.46 -35.80 -8.68
C LEU A 71 -10.75 -35.57 -9.46
N LEU A 72 -11.01 -34.33 -9.92
CA LEU A 72 -12.15 -34.01 -10.78
C LEU A 72 -12.21 -34.91 -12.02
N ARG A 73 -11.08 -35.10 -12.72
CA ARG A 73 -11.02 -36.00 -13.89
C ARG A 73 -11.32 -37.44 -13.51
N THR A 74 -10.82 -37.91 -12.36
CA THR A 74 -11.12 -39.26 -11.87
C THR A 74 -12.62 -39.43 -11.60
N LEU A 75 -13.27 -38.43 -10.99
CA LEU A 75 -14.72 -38.42 -10.74
C LEU A 75 -15.55 -38.41 -12.04
N MET A 76 -15.07 -37.73 -13.09
CA MET A 76 -15.71 -37.74 -14.41
C MET A 76 -15.64 -39.12 -15.11
N GLY A 77 -14.74 -40.00 -14.67
CA GLY A 77 -14.61 -41.37 -15.19
C GLY A 77 -15.77 -42.31 -14.81
N GLY A 78 -16.74 -41.83 -14.03
CA GLY A 78 -17.94 -42.56 -13.62
C GLY A 78 -17.87 -43.12 -12.20
N ASP A 79 -18.98 -43.70 -11.75
CA ASP A 79 -19.21 -44.12 -10.37
C ASP A 79 -18.26 -45.23 -9.88
N SER A 80 -17.72 -46.03 -10.80
CA SER A 80 -16.75 -47.09 -10.48
C SER A 80 -15.44 -46.55 -9.90
N SER A 81 -15.09 -45.31 -10.20
CA SER A 81 -13.86 -44.65 -9.72
C SER A 81 -13.87 -44.45 -8.20
N LEU A 82 -15.04 -44.18 -7.62
CA LEU A 82 -15.24 -43.93 -6.18
C LEU A 82 -15.57 -45.20 -5.38
N ALA A 83 -15.92 -46.30 -6.03
CA ALA A 83 -16.33 -47.54 -5.35
C ALA A 83 -15.26 -48.06 -4.37
N SER A 84 -13.98 -47.89 -4.70
CA SER A 84 -12.86 -48.30 -3.84
C SER A 84 -12.34 -47.22 -2.90
N VAL A 85 -12.85 -45.99 -3.00
CA VAL A 85 -12.39 -44.84 -2.21
C VAL A 85 -13.21 -44.75 -0.93
N THR A 86 -12.52 -44.63 0.19
CA THR A 86 -13.15 -44.55 1.53
C THR A 86 -13.15 -43.15 2.08
N HIS A 87 -12.09 -42.37 1.83
CA HIS A 87 -11.93 -41.02 2.35
C HIS A 87 -11.44 -40.09 1.24
N ILE A 88 -12.02 -38.89 1.18
CA ILE A 88 -11.54 -37.77 0.38
C ILE A 88 -11.26 -36.62 1.33
N LEU A 89 -10.05 -36.10 1.28
CA LEU A 89 -9.60 -34.93 2.01
C LEU A 89 -9.41 -33.82 0.98
N VAL A 90 -10.08 -32.69 1.17
CA VAL A 90 -9.86 -31.49 0.37
C VAL A 90 -9.11 -30.50 1.25
N ASP A 91 -7.83 -30.29 0.92
CA ASP A 91 -6.97 -29.36 1.65
C ASP A 91 -7.08 -27.95 1.10
N GLU A 92 -6.70 -26.97 1.93
CA GLU A 92 -6.59 -25.56 1.54
C GLU A 92 -7.87 -24.98 0.92
N VAL A 93 -9.04 -25.36 1.45
CA VAL A 93 -10.32 -24.92 0.86
C VAL A 93 -10.50 -23.41 0.87
N HIS A 94 -9.77 -22.70 1.73
CA HIS A 94 -9.79 -21.25 1.88
C HIS A 94 -9.16 -20.48 0.73
N GLU A 95 -8.34 -21.10 -0.12
CA GLU A 95 -7.80 -20.43 -1.31
C GLU A 95 -8.90 -20.07 -2.33
N ARG A 96 -10.09 -20.70 -2.21
CA ARG A 96 -11.26 -20.48 -3.09
C ARG A 96 -10.93 -20.56 -4.59
N ASP A 97 -9.98 -21.43 -4.96
CA ASP A 97 -9.68 -21.72 -6.35
C ASP A 97 -10.91 -22.28 -7.08
N ARG A 98 -11.05 -21.93 -8.36
CA ARG A 98 -12.17 -22.36 -9.22
C ARG A 98 -12.33 -23.88 -9.19
N PHE A 99 -11.23 -24.63 -9.27
CA PHE A 99 -11.31 -26.10 -9.26
C PHE A 99 -11.70 -26.66 -7.91
N THR A 100 -11.33 -26.01 -6.80
CA THR A 100 -11.78 -26.38 -5.46
C THR A 100 -13.29 -26.25 -5.34
N ASP A 101 -13.86 -25.10 -5.74
CA ASP A 101 -15.30 -24.87 -5.65
C ASP A 101 -16.10 -25.87 -6.51
N PHE A 102 -15.66 -26.13 -7.75
CA PHE A 102 -16.26 -27.17 -8.58
C PHE A 102 -16.15 -28.57 -7.96
N LEU A 103 -15.00 -28.89 -7.38
CA LEU A 103 -14.80 -30.18 -6.70
C LEU A 103 -15.75 -30.34 -5.52
N LEU A 104 -15.95 -29.30 -4.72
CA LEU A 104 -16.88 -29.34 -3.59
C LEU A 104 -18.34 -29.55 -4.04
N ILE A 105 -18.76 -28.95 -5.15
CA ILE A 105 -20.08 -29.18 -5.74
C ILE A 105 -20.26 -30.65 -6.11
N VAL A 106 -19.30 -31.21 -6.86
CA VAL A 106 -19.36 -32.62 -7.32
C VAL A 106 -19.36 -33.56 -6.11
N LEU A 107 -18.49 -33.33 -5.12
CA LEU A 107 -18.40 -34.17 -3.94
C LEU A 107 -19.69 -34.14 -3.10
N ARG A 108 -20.31 -32.96 -2.96
CA ARG A 108 -21.61 -32.83 -2.28
C ARG A 108 -22.68 -33.71 -2.93
N ASP A 109 -22.72 -33.76 -4.25
CA ASP A 109 -23.69 -34.57 -4.99
C ASP A 109 -23.34 -36.08 -4.98
N CYS A 110 -22.06 -36.43 -4.78
CA CYS A 110 -21.59 -37.81 -4.61
C CYS A 110 -21.88 -38.39 -3.21
N LEU A 111 -21.84 -37.59 -2.14
CA LEU A 111 -22.00 -38.06 -0.76
C LEU A 111 -23.32 -38.83 -0.49
N PRO A 112 -24.49 -38.39 -1.00
CA PRO A 112 -25.73 -39.16 -0.83
C PRO A 112 -25.71 -40.52 -1.54
N LYS A 113 -24.98 -40.63 -2.66
CA LYS A 113 -24.87 -41.84 -3.49
C LYS A 113 -23.91 -42.86 -2.86
N PHE A 114 -22.79 -42.39 -2.30
CA PHE A 114 -21.75 -43.24 -1.73
C PHE A 114 -21.70 -43.11 -0.20
N ARG A 115 -22.59 -43.83 0.50
CA ARG A 115 -22.73 -43.76 1.97
C ARG A 115 -21.48 -44.20 2.74
N HIS A 116 -20.59 -44.97 2.12
CA HIS A 116 -19.31 -45.39 2.70
C HIS A 116 -18.24 -44.29 2.63
N LEU A 117 -18.39 -43.30 1.75
CA LEU A 117 -17.42 -42.24 1.51
C LEU A 117 -17.44 -41.22 2.66
N LYS A 118 -16.25 -40.87 3.16
CA LYS A 118 -16.05 -39.80 4.13
C LYS A 118 -15.36 -38.61 3.47
N LEU A 119 -15.92 -37.43 3.63
CA LEU A 119 -15.33 -36.17 3.17
C LEU A 119 -14.79 -35.40 4.38
N ILE A 120 -13.57 -34.91 4.27
CA ILE A 120 -12.92 -34.05 5.26
C ILE A 120 -12.44 -32.80 4.53
N LEU A 121 -12.81 -31.63 5.04
CA LEU A 121 -12.35 -30.34 4.53
C LEU A 121 -11.32 -29.79 5.51
N MET A 122 -10.19 -29.31 4.99
CA MET A 122 -9.12 -28.74 5.80
C MET A 122 -8.88 -27.29 5.35
N SER A 123 -8.81 -26.37 6.32
CA SER A 123 -8.68 -24.93 6.11
C SER A 123 -7.78 -24.32 7.17
N ALA A 124 -6.95 -23.35 6.78
CA ALA A 124 -6.19 -22.50 7.70
C ALA A 124 -6.93 -21.19 8.06
N ALA A 125 -7.97 -20.81 7.31
CA ALA A 125 -8.67 -19.53 7.48
C ALA A 125 -9.84 -19.60 8.47
N LEU A 126 -10.16 -18.43 9.05
CA LEU A 126 -11.12 -18.27 10.16
C LEU A 126 -12.60 -18.48 9.77
N ASP A 127 -12.99 -18.27 8.51
CA ASP A 127 -14.40 -18.39 8.09
C ASP A 127 -14.80 -19.84 7.72
N VAL A 128 -14.80 -20.72 8.73
CA VAL A 128 -15.20 -22.12 8.59
C VAL A 128 -16.72 -22.29 8.49
N ASN A 129 -17.48 -21.29 8.94
CA ASN A 129 -18.94 -21.31 8.99
C ASN A 129 -19.58 -21.44 7.61
N LEU A 130 -18.99 -20.81 6.60
CA LEU A 130 -19.45 -20.92 5.22
C LEU A 130 -19.48 -22.37 4.73
N TYR A 131 -18.38 -23.11 4.92
CA TYR A 131 -18.25 -24.52 4.50
C TYR A 131 -19.14 -25.43 5.33
N ALA A 132 -19.21 -25.20 6.65
CA ALA A 132 -20.07 -25.97 7.54
C ALA A 132 -21.53 -25.88 7.10
N LYS A 133 -22.03 -24.66 6.83
CA LYS A 133 -23.38 -24.43 6.35
C LYS A 133 -23.62 -25.08 4.98
N TYR A 134 -22.66 -24.96 4.06
CA TYR A 134 -22.77 -25.54 2.71
C TYR A 134 -22.90 -27.08 2.75
N PHE A 135 -22.21 -27.75 3.66
CA PHE A 135 -22.31 -29.20 3.91
C PHE A 135 -23.29 -29.56 5.04
N ASN A 136 -24.39 -28.82 5.13
CA ASN A 136 -25.53 -29.13 6.00
C ASN A 136 -25.18 -29.15 7.51
N ASN A 137 -24.45 -28.11 7.95
CA ASN A 137 -23.92 -27.93 9.31
C ASN A 137 -23.04 -29.10 9.77
N CYS A 138 -22.05 -29.47 8.96
CA CYS A 138 -21.11 -30.53 9.30
C CYS A 138 -20.28 -30.19 10.55
N PRO A 139 -19.81 -31.20 11.32
CA PRO A 139 -18.95 -30.97 12.48
C PRO A 139 -17.66 -30.24 12.12
N VAL A 140 -17.24 -29.31 12.98
CA VAL A 140 -15.98 -28.57 12.86
C VAL A 140 -15.06 -28.95 14.02
N ILE A 141 -13.78 -29.15 13.72
CA ILE A 141 -12.74 -29.47 14.70
C ILE A 141 -11.62 -28.44 14.54
N ASP A 142 -11.37 -27.67 15.59
CA ASP A 142 -10.28 -26.70 15.63
C ASP A 142 -9.01 -27.36 16.15
N VAL A 143 -7.93 -27.25 15.36
CA VAL A 143 -6.61 -27.75 15.73
C VAL A 143 -5.71 -26.55 16.04
N PRO A 144 -5.28 -26.35 17.30
CA PRO A 144 -4.46 -25.20 17.65
C PRO A 144 -3.09 -25.28 16.99
N GLY A 145 -2.72 -24.23 16.26
CA GLY A 145 -1.37 -24.06 15.72
C GLY A 145 -0.37 -23.64 16.80
N ARG A 146 0.89 -24.04 16.65
CA ARG A 146 2.03 -23.47 17.39
C ARG A 146 2.87 -22.67 16.41
N CYS A 147 2.72 -21.35 16.45
CA CYS A 147 3.61 -20.44 15.73
C CYS A 147 4.73 -20.02 16.67
N TYR A 148 5.95 -19.90 16.13
CA TYR A 148 7.00 -19.16 16.82
C TYR A 148 6.65 -17.67 16.78
N PRO A 149 7.03 -16.87 17.79
CA PRO A 149 6.80 -15.44 17.74
C PRO A 149 7.57 -14.84 16.55
N VAL A 150 6.84 -14.27 15.60
CA VAL A 150 7.40 -13.55 14.46
C VAL A 150 7.32 -12.06 14.78
N LYS A 151 8.43 -11.34 14.63
CA LYS A 151 8.44 -9.89 14.78
C LYS A 151 8.15 -9.25 13.42
N GLU A 152 7.08 -8.46 13.38
CA GLU A 152 6.65 -7.72 12.20
C GLU A 152 7.35 -6.36 12.14
N TYR A 153 7.65 -5.92 10.92
CA TYR A 153 8.23 -4.62 10.61
C TYR A 153 7.46 -4.04 9.43
N PHE A 154 7.08 -2.77 9.53
CA PHE A 154 6.36 -2.07 8.47
C PHE A 154 7.31 -1.25 7.60
N LEU A 155 6.76 -0.60 6.57
CA LEU A 155 7.54 0.10 5.55
C LEU A 155 8.45 1.17 6.17
N GLU A 156 7.96 1.92 7.16
CA GLU A 156 8.71 2.92 7.91
C GLU A 156 9.93 2.33 8.64
N ASP A 157 9.78 1.15 9.24
CA ASP A 157 10.87 0.45 9.91
C ASP A 157 11.93 0.00 8.89
N VAL A 158 11.47 -0.50 7.75
CA VAL A 158 12.33 -0.97 6.65
C VAL A 158 13.12 0.18 6.04
N LEU A 159 12.48 1.32 5.78
CA LEU A 159 13.13 2.52 5.24
C LEU A 159 14.20 3.05 6.19
N LYS A 160 13.91 3.09 7.50
CA LYS A 160 14.89 3.45 8.54
C LYS A 160 16.05 2.46 8.61
N TYR A 161 15.75 1.17 8.62
CA TYR A 161 16.74 0.10 8.78
C TYR A 161 17.70 0.00 7.58
N THR A 162 17.18 0.22 6.37
CA THR A 162 17.96 0.21 5.13
C THR A 162 18.67 1.52 4.86
N SER A 163 18.17 2.63 5.42
CA SER A 163 18.55 4.00 5.05
C SER A 163 18.38 4.24 3.54
N TYR A 164 17.34 3.63 2.96
CA TYR A 164 17.05 3.71 1.54
C TYR A 164 16.57 5.11 1.15
N GLN A 165 17.18 5.67 0.10
CA GLN A 165 16.86 6.98 -0.44
C GLN A 165 17.07 6.99 -1.95
N THR A 166 16.01 7.33 -2.69
CA THR A 166 16.12 7.62 -4.13
C THR A 166 16.36 9.11 -4.36
N ALA A 167 16.78 9.49 -5.57
CA ALA A 167 16.94 10.89 -5.95
C ALA A 167 15.61 11.68 -5.86
N GLU A 168 14.51 11.00 -6.16
CA GLU A 168 13.15 11.55 -6.09
C GLU A 168 12.70 11.73 -4.63
N MET A 169 12.98 10.77 -3.74
CA MET A 169 12.76 10.94 -2.31
C MET A 169 13.53 12.15 -1.76
N ALA A 170 14.80 12.31 -2.16
CA ALA A 170 15.62 13.44 -1.73
C ALA A 170 15.05 14.79 -2.21
N LYS A 171 14.43 14.82 -3.39
CA LYS A 171 13.71 16.01 -3.88
C LYS A 171 12.42 16.26 -3.07
N ALA A 172 11.63 15.22 -2.82
CA ALA A 172 10.42 15.31 -2.01
C ALA A 172 10.71 15.78 -0.58
N PHE A 173 11.80 15.32 0.05
CA PHE A 173 12.24 15.81 1.36
C PHE A 173 12.50 17.32 1.35
N LYS A 174 13.18 17.84 0.32
CA LYS A 174 13.44 19.28 0.19
C LYS A 174 12.14 20.08 -0.01
N GLU A 175 11.22 19.59 -0.83
CA GLU A 175 9.93 20.24 -1.05
C GLU A 175 9.06 20.24 0.21
N LEU A 176 9.05 19.15 0.98
CA LEU A 176 8.34 19.04 2.25
C LEU A 176 8.95 19.96 3.34
N GLU A 177 10.29 20.09 3.39
CA GLU A 177 10.96 21.05 4.27
C GLU A 177 10.63 22.50 3.90
N GLN A 178 10.63 22.83 2.61
CA GLN A 178 10.24 24.16 2.12
C GLN A 178 8.79 24.48 2.48
N ARG A 179 7.85 23.54 2.29
CA ARG A 179 6.44 23.69 2.69
C ARG A 179 6.28 23.90 4.20
N GLN A 180 6.98 23.13 5.04
CA GLN A 180 6.92 23.30 6.50
C GLN A 180 7.49 24.64 6.96
N ASN A 181 8.57 25.11 6.33
CA ASN A 181 9.13 26.44 6.62
C ASN A 181 8.17 27.54 6.15
N GLY A 182 7.60 27.43 4.95
CA GLY A 182 6.59 28.36 4.44
C GLY A 182 5.33 28.43 5.31
N GLN A 183 4.85 27.28 5.81
CA GLN A 183 3.72 27.21 6.76
C GLN A 183 4.02 27.93 8.08
N LYS A 184 5.22 27.77 8.64
CA LYS A 184 5.63 28.47 9.86
C LYS A 184 5.70 29.98 9.62
N THR A 185 6.31 30.41 8.52
CA THR A 185 6.40 31.82 8.14
C THR A 185 5.02 32.43 7.89
N ALA A 186 4.13 31.74 7.17
CA ALA A 186 2.76 32.19 6.94
C ALA A 186 1.95 32.29 8.25
N ALA A 187 2.08 31.32 9.15
CA ALA A 187 1.45 31.38 10.47
C ALA A 187 1.98 32.55 11.33
N ASP A 188 3.27 32.86 11.24
CA ASP A 188 3.88 34.01 11.91
C ASP A 188 3.42 35.34 11.30
N TRP A 189 3.24 35.39 9.97
CA TRP A 189 2.67 36.53 9.26
C TRP A 189 1.23 36.80 9.71
N THR A 190 0.38 35.77 9.78
CA THR A 190 -0.99 35.89 10.28
C THR A 190 -1.04 36.38 11.73
N LYS A 191 -0.19 35.84 12.62
CA LYS A 191 -0.10 36.30 14.02
C LYS A 191 0.31 37.76 14.13
N LYS A 192 1.31 38.19 13.35
CA LYS A 192 1.76 39.60 13.31
C LYS A 192 0.67 40.52 12.77
N LEU A 193 -0.08 40.10 11.75
CA LEU A 193 -1.19 40.86 11.20
C LEU A 193 -2.30 41.07 12.23
N SER A 194 -2.70 40.01 12.95
CA SER A 194 -3.67 40.11 14.04
C SER A 194 -3.22 41.07 15.14
N GLN A 195 -1.93 41.06 15.49
CA GLN A 195 -1.34 42.01 16.45
C GLN A 195 -1.32 43.46 15.95
N LEU A 196 -1.01 43.68 14.67
CA LEU A 196 -1.01 45.00 14.05
C LEU A 196 -2.41 45.59 13.94
N ILE A 197 -3.42 44.79 13.59
CA ILE A 197 -4.82 45.21 13.50
C ILE A 197 -5.37 45.58 14.89
N LEU A 198 -5.00 44.83 15.95
CA LEU A 198 -5.34 45.18 17.34
C LEU A 198 -4.78 46.55 17.78
N ASN A 199 -3.61 46.95 17.26
CA ASN A 199 -2.99 48.24 17.60
C ASN A 199 -3.60 49.42 16.81
N VAL A 200 -4.10 49.19 15.59
CA VAL A 200 -4.68 50.23 14.71
C VAL A 200 -6.14 50.58 15.07
N ALA A 201 -6.84 49.74 15.83
CA ALA A 201 -8.21 50.01 16.34
C ALA A 201 -8.32 51.23 17.30
N SER A 202 -7.25 52.03 17.47
CA SER A 202 -7.15 53.22 18.32
C SER A 202 -7.23 54.56 17.56
N GLY A 203 -7.44 54.60 16.23
CA GLY A 203 -7.41 55.85 15.44
C GLY A 203 -8.39 55.89 14.26
N ALA A 204 -9.17 56.98 14.18
CA ALA A 204 -10.27 57.22 13.24
C ALA A 204 -9.81 57.65 11.80
N PRO A 205 -10.70 57.65 10.78
CA PRO A 205 -10.34 57.58 9.36
C PRO A 205 -10.39 58.93 8.60
N THR A 206 -9.75 59.01 7.42
CA THR A 206 -9.94 60.13 6.46
C THR A 206 -9.92 59.70 4.98
N SER A 207 -11.10 59.82 4.36
CA SER A 207 -11.48 60.33 3.01
C SER A 207 -10.62 60.14 1.74
N SER A 208 -11.32 59.72 0.67
CA SER A 208 -11.01 59.66 -0.79
C SER A 208 -10.82 61.03 -1.48
N PRO A 209 -10.32 61.13 -2.75
CA PRO A 209 -11.19 60.97 -3.95
C PRO A 209 -10.56 60.47 -5.30
N ASN A 210 -11.35 59.65 -6.04
CA ASN A 210 -11.63 59.58 -7.50
C ASN A 210 -10.59 59.87 -8.64
N LYS A 211 -10.46 58.95 -9.63
CA LYS A 211 -10.90 59.09 -11.06
C LYS A 211 -10.53 57.92 -12.00
N ASN A 212 -11.45 57.63 -12.94
CA ASN A 212 -11.51 56.64 -14.03
C ASN A 212 -10.27 56.45 -14.94
N SER A 213 -10.10 55.24 -15.50
CA SER A 213 -9.96 55.02 -16.97
C SER A 213 -10.02 53.54 -17.38
N SER A 214 -10.23 53.34 -18.68
CA SER A 214 -10.83 52.22 -19.40
C SER A 214 -10.04 50.90 -19.52
N VAL A 215 -10.83 49.82 -19.62
CA VAL A 215 -10.48 48.42 -19.91
C VAL A 215 -9.74 48.24 -21.24
N ASN A 216 -8.65 47.46 -21.24
CA ASN A 216 -8.16 46.72 -22.41
C ASN A 216 -7.57 45.37 -21.96
N GLN A 217 -8.11 44.27 -22.52
CA GLN A 217 -7.59 42.90 -22.36
C GLN A 217 -6.13 42.83 -22.81
N THR A 218 -5.23 42.44 -21.90
CA THR A 218 -3.81 42.21 -22.22
C THR A 218 -3.36 40.86 -21.68
N LYS A 219 -2.69 40.05 -22.51
CA LYS A 219 -2.11 38.74 -22.15
C LYS A 219 -0.87 38.90 -21.26
N TYR A 220 -0.80 38.18 -20.15
CA TYR A 220 0.34 38.11 -19.21
C TYR A 220 1.36 37.02 -19.59
N TYR A 221 2.60 37.13 -19.10
CA TYR A 221 3.64 36.10 -19.25
C TYR A 221 3.38 34.91 -18.32
N SER A 222 3.63 33.69 -18.82
CA SER A 222 3.71 32.47 -18.01
C SER A 222 4.88 32.59 -17.01
N THR A 223 4.70 32.08 -15.79
CA THR A 223 5.64 32.11 -14.63
C THR A 223 7.08 31.58 -14.87
N GLY A 224 7.43 31.19 -16.10
CA GLY A 224 8.73 30.62 -16.50
C GLY A 224 9.76 31.57 -17.10
N GLU A 225 9.41 32.83 -17.46
CA GLU A 225 10.32 33.77 -18.16
C GLU A 225 10.60 35.07 -17.38
N MET A 226 10.73 35.00 -16.06
CA MET A 226 11.10 36.18 -15.23
C MET A 226 12.53 36.11 -14.72
N ASP A 227 13.25 37.22 -14.81
CA ASP A 227 14.58 37.40 -14.23
C ASP A 227 14.53 37.26 -12.70
N ASN A 228 15.57 36.65 -12.10
CA ASN A 228 15.63 36.40 -10.66
C ASN A 228 15.62 37.69 -9.84
N THR A 229 16.14 38.78 -10.40
CA THR A 229 16.10 40.12 -9.79
C THR A 229 14.66 40.61 -9.63
N LEU A 230 13.85 40.46 -10.69
CA LEU A 230 12.45 40.89 -10.71
C LEU A 230 11.58 40.06 -9.74
N LYS A 231 11.86 38.76 -9.60
CA LYS A 231 11.18 37.90 -8.61
C LYS A 231 11.44 38.36 -7.17
N GLN A 232 12.69 38.69 -6.85
CA GLN A 232 13.05 39.19 -5.52
C GLN A 232 12.39 40.54 -5.21
N GLU A 233 12.32 41.43 -6.20
CA GLU A 233 11.64 42.72 -6.05
C GLU A 233 10.12 42.56 -5.86
N MET A 234 9.49 41.63 -6.58
CA MET A 234 8.07 41.33 -6.42
C MET A 234 7.77 40.69 -5.06
N ASP A 235 8.60 39.73 -4.62
CA ASP A 235 8.48 39.13 -3.29
C ASP A 235 8.58 40.19 -2.18
N GLN A 236 9.56 41.09 -2.28
CA GLN A 236 9.74 42.20 -1.34
C GLN A 236 8.54 43.17 -1.36
N CYS A 237 7.92 43.40 -2.51
CA CYS A 237 6.71 44.22 -2.63
C CYS A 237 5.51 43.57 -1.95
N ILE A 238 5.28 42.27 -2.18
CA ILE A 238 4.19 41.53 -1.51
C ILE A 238 4.40 41.53 0.01
N GLN A 239 5.64 41.32 0.46
CA GLN A 239 5.99 41.38 1.87
C GLN A 239 5.81 42.78 2.47
N ASN A 240 6.22 43.84 1.78
CA ASN A 240 6.07 45.21 2.23
C ASN A 240 4.62 45.66 2.25
N ALA A 241 3.83 45.30 1.23
CA ALA A 241 2.39 45.55 1.19
C ALA A 241 1.69 44.85 2.36
N PHE A 242 2.13 43.62 2.66
CA PHE A 242 1.63 42.86 3.79
C PHE A 242 2.00 43.45 5.16
N LEU A 243 3.24 43.90 5.37
CA LEU A 243 3.73 44.38 6.68
C LEU A 243 3.41 45.85 6.96
N SER A 244 3.60 46.72 5.97
CA SER A 244 3.43 48.18 6.14
C SER A 244 2.01 48.64 5.85
N GLY A 245 1.31 48.00 4.92
CA GLY A 245 -0.01 48.44 4.46
C GLY A 245 -0.01 49.82 3.78
N SER A 246 1.14 50.35 3.37
CA SER A 246 1.27 51.69 2.79
C SER A 246 0.78 51.73 1.34
N ASP A 247 0.21 52.88 0.95
CA ASP A 247 -0.25 53.11 -0.43
C ASP A 247 0.88 52.97 -1.46
N GLU A 248 2.11 53.32 -1.06
CA GLU A 248 3.29 53.19 -1.91
C GLU A 248 3.62 51.72 -2.23
N ALA A 249 3.55 50.84 -1.23
CA ALA A 249 3.85 49.41 -1.42
C ALA A 249 2.84 48.72 -2.34
N PHE A 250 1.56 49.09 -2.20
CA PHE A 250 0.50 48.61 -3.07
C PHE A 250 0.58 49.20 -4.49
N SER A 251 0.94 50.48 -4.61
CA SER A 251 1.16 51.12 -5.90
C SER A 251 2.33 50.49 -6.66
N GLN A 252 3.43 50.18 -5.96
CA GLN A 252 4.58 49.49 -6.53
C GLN A 252 4.23 48.06 -6.96
N MET A 253 3.46 47.32 -6.14
CA MET A 253 2.97 45.99 -6.50
C MET A 253 2.09 46.03 -7.76
N MET A 254 1.20 47.02 -7.86
CA MET A 254 0.34 47.19 -9.03
C MET A 254 1.12 47.66 -10.27
N TYR A 255 2.15 48.48 -10.09
CA TYR A 255 3.06 48.88 -11.16
C TYR A 255 3.74 47.65 -11.79
N PHE A 256 4.22 46.70 -10.99
CA PHE A 256 4.81 45.46 -11.51
C PHE A 256 3.80 44.59 -12.28
N ILE A 257 2.54 44.53 -11.83
CA ILE A 257 1.48 43.77 -12.53
C ILE A 257 1.08 44.44 -13.86
N MET A 258 0.92 45.76 -13.86
CA MET A 258 0.40 46.50 -15.03
C MET A 258 1.49 46.88 -16.04
N SER A 259 2.68 47.26 -15.58
CA SER A 259 3.76 47.79 -16.44
C SER A 259 4.77 46.70 -16.81
N GLU A 260 5.21 45.90 -15.83
CA GLU A 260 6.17 44.80 -16.02
C GLU A 260 5.51 43.46 -16.39
N LYS A 261 4.17 43.46 -16.56
CA LYS A 261 3.36 42.30 -16.99
C LYS A 261 3.51 41.06 -16.12
N VAL A 262 3.82 41.25 -14.83
CA VAL A 262 3.81 40.16 -13.85
C VAL A 262 2.38 39.65 -13.69
N SER A 263 2.19 38.33 -13.66
CA SER A 263 0.87 37.74 -13.48
C SER A 263 0.25 38.24 -12.16
N PRO A 264 -1.03 38.66 -12.16
CA PRO A 264 -1.73 39.03 -10.93
C PRO A 264 -1.88 37.84 -9.96
N ASP A 265 -1.73 36.60 -10.46
CA ASP A 265 -1.70 35.35 -9.70
C ASP A 265 -0.29 34.94 -9.23
N TYR A 266 0.70 35.85 -9.29
CA TYR A 266 2.04 35.57 -8.79
C TYR A 266 2.00 35.14 -7.32
N GLN A 267 2.60 33.99 -7.02
CA GLN A 267 2.69 33.44 -5.67
C GLN A 267 4.07 33.75 -5.09
N HIS A 268 4.09 34.42 -3.94
CA HIS A 268 5.31 34.74 -3.22
C HIS A 268 6.18 33.49 -3.00
N SER A 269 7.48 33.57 -3.27
CA SER A 269 8.35 32.38 -3.33
C SER A 269 8.38 31.53 -2.06
N GLU A 270 8.15 32.13 -0.89
CA GLU A 270 8.18 31.41 0.40
C GLU A 270 6.80 31.11 1.02
N THR A 271 5.81 31.96 0.79
CA THR A 271 4.51 31.92 1.52
C THR A 271 3.35 31.55 0.60
N TRP A 272 3.60 31.57 -0.71
CA TRP A 272 2.62 31.38 -1.77
C TRP A 272 1.44 32.35 -1.70
N ALA A 273 1.60 33.45 -0.96
CA ALA A 273 0.59 34.50 -0.88
C ALA A 273 0.52 35.24 -2.22
N THR A 274 -0.69 35.47 -2.70
CA THR A 274 -0.94 36.27 -3.91
C THR A 274 -1.18 37.74 -3.55
N PRO A 275 -0.98 38.68 -4.48
CA PRO A 275 -1.39 40.08 -4.34
C PRO A 275 -2.84 40.23 -3.85
N LEU A 276 -3.74 39.38 -4.35
CA LEU A 276 -5.15 39.37 -3.96
C LEU A 276 -5.34 38.98 -2.49
N MET A 277 -4.62 37.97 -1.99
CA MET A 277 -4.68 37.56 -0.57
C MET A 277 -4.19 38.66 0.37
N VAL A 278 -3.10 39.35 0.00
CA VAL A 278 -2.52 40.45 0.79
C VAL A 278 -3.43 41.67 0.81
N ALA A 279 -3.97 42.07 -0.35
CA ALA A 279 -4.93 43.17 -0.44
C ALA A 279 -6.22 42.86 0.35
N SER A 280 -6.66 41.61 0.31
CA SER A 280 -7.86 41.14 1.02
C SER A 280 -7.69 41.14 2.53
N GLY A 281 -6.55 40.67 3.04
CA GLY A 281 -6.22 40.72 4.47
C GLY A 281 -6.04 42.13 5.03
N ARG A 282 -5.74 43.12 4.17
CA ARG A 282 -5.62 44.54 4.57
C ARG A 282 -6.91 45.34 4.38
N GLY A 283 -7.94 44.78 3.75
CA GLY A 283 -9.22 45.46 3.53
C GLY A 283 -9.18 46.54 2.44
N ARG A 284 -8.26 46.43 1.48
CA ARG A 284 -8.10 47.41 0.40
C ARG A 284 -9.03 47.10 -0.76
N LEU A 285 -10.28 47.52 -0.62
CA LEU A 285 -11.35 47.25 -1.58
C LEU A 285 -11.03 47.78 -2.99
N ASP A 286 -10.43 48.97 -3.06
CA ASP A 286 -9.95 49.61 -4.29
C ASP A 286 -8.99 48.73 -5.09
N ILE A 287 -8.06 48.06 -4.41
CA ILE A 287 -7.05 47.21 -5.03
C ILE A 287 -7.61 45.82 -5.33
N VAL A 288 -8.46 45.29 -4.45
CA VAL A 288 -9.12 43.99 -4.66
C VAL A 288 -10.00 44.03 -5.92
N GLU A 289 -10.79 45.09 -6.11
CA GLU A 289 -11.59 45.27 -7.33
C GLU A 289 -10.72 45.31 -8.59
N GLN A 290 -9.60 46.04 -8.53
CA GLN A 290 -8.69 46.13 -9.66
C GLN A 290 -8.01 44.78 -9.96
N LEU A 291 -7.56 44.04 -8.95
CA LEU A 291 -6.94 42.72 -9.12
C LEU A 291 -7.93 41.68 -9.68
N LEU A 292 -9.19 41.71 -9.23
CA LEU A 292 -10.26 40.86 -9.79
C LEU A 292 -10.57 41.24 -11.24
N ALA A 293 -10.61 42.53 -11.56
CA ALA A 293 -10.78 43.02 -12.94
C ALA A 293 -9.61 42.62 -13.86
N LEU A 294 -8.40 42.48 -13.31
CA LEU A 294 -7.22 41.98 -14.01
C LEU A 294 -7.18 40.45 -14.16
N GLY A 295 -8.15 39.72 -13.59
CA GLY A 295 -8.31 38.28 -13.73
C GLY A 295 -7.62 37.45 -12.65
N SER A 296 -7.43 37.98 -11.44
CA SER A 296 -6.85 37.22 -10.32
C SER A 296 -7.77 36.07 -9.89
N SER A 297 -7.20 34.88 -9.70
CA SER A 297 -7.92 33.71 -9.21
C SER A 297 -8.19 33.79 -7.71
N ILE A 298 -9.47 33.68 -7.34
CA ILE A 298 -9.92 33.61 -5.95
C ILE A 298 -9.69 32.24 -5.29
N THR A 299 -9.38 31.20 -6.07
CA THR A 299 -9.29 29.80 -5.62
C THR A 299 -7.89 29.38 -5.16
N LEU A 300 -6.88 30.19 -5.48
CA LEU A 300 -5.50 29.92 -5.09
C LEU A 300 -5.35 29.86 -3.57
N ARG A 301 -4.41 29.05 -3.11
CA ARG A 301 -4.14 28.81 -1.69
C ARG A 301 -2.70 29.19 -1.36
N ALA A 302 -2.52 29.90 -0.25
CA ALA A 302 -1.21 30.14 0.35
C ALA A 302 -0.68 28.87 1.03
N ALA A 303 0.55 28.89 1.53
CA ALA A 303 1.19 27.74 2.18
C ALA A 303 0.41 27.19 3.40
N ASN A 304 -0.45 28.01 4.02
CA ASN A 304 -1.36 27.65 5.11
C ASN A 304 -2.76 27.19 4.65
N ASP A 305 -2.92 26.86 3.36
CA ASP A 305 -4.18 26.48 2.71
C ASP A 305 -5.27 27.57 2.68
N TRP A 306 -4.94 28.82 3.03
CA TRP A 306 -5.92 29.91 3.07
C TRP A 306 -6.11 30.56 1.71
N THR A 307 -7.38 30.80 1.36
CA THR A 307 -7.79 31.60 0.20
C THR A 307 -7.90 33.07 0.57
N ALA A 308 -8.00 33.97 -0.42
CA ALA A 308 -8.19 35.41 -0.19
C ALA A 308 -9.39 35.72 0.73
N ALA A 309 -10.47 34.92 0.65
CA ALA A 309 -11.63 35.04 1.53
C ALA A 309 -11.30 34.68 3.00
N ASN A 310 -10.50 33.63 3.24
CA ASN A 310 -10.05 33.28 4.59
C ASN A 310 -9.17 34.37 5.21
N TRP A 311 -8.32 35.03 4.39
CA TRP A 311 -7.52 36.16 4.82
C TRP A 311 -8.39 37.39 5.20
N ALA A 312 -9.41 37.73 4.40
CA ALA A 312 -10.36 38.80 4.72
C ALA A 312 -11.20 38.49 5.98
N GLN A 313 -11.64 37.23 6.13
CA GLN A 313 -12.43 36.79 7.28
C GLN A 313 -11.63 36.84 8.59
N SER A 314 -10.39 36.35 8.57
CA SER A 314 -9.52 36.33 9.76
C SER A 314 -9.09 37.72 10.22
N THR A 315 -9.08 38.71 9.32
CA THR A 315 -8.72 40.11 9.59
C THR A 315 -9.93 41.01 9.83
N GLY A 316 -11.15 40.48 9.74
CA GLY A 316 -12.40 41.19 10.04
C GLY A 316 -12.90 42.13 8.95
N GLN A 317 -12.42 42.00 7.72
CA GLN A 317 -12.74 42.89 6.59
C GLN A 317 -14.02 42.44 5.88
N LYS A 318 -15.18 42.84 6.42
CA LYS A 318 -16.50 42.41 5.94
C LYS A 318 -16.81 42.85 4.50
N GLU A 319 -16.49 44.09 4.16
CA GLU A 319 -16.77 44.66 2.83
C GLU A 319 -16.00 43.93 1.72
N THR A 320 -14.74 43.57 1.99
CA THR A 320 -13.92 42.80 1.06
C THR A 320 -14.37 41.34 0.96
N LEU A 321 -14.81 40.75 2.07
CA LEU A 321 -15.34 39.39 2.10
C LEU A 321 -16.65 39.26 1.29
N ASP A 322 -17.56 40.22 1.45
CA ASP A 322 -18.81 40.28 0.70
C ASP A 322 -18.57 40.42 -0.81
N LEU A 323 -17.58 41.25 -1.20
CA LEU A 323 -17.16 41.40 -2.60
C LEU A 323 -16.61 40.08 -3.19
N LEU A 324 -15.73 39.39 -2.45
CA LEU A 324 -15.15 38.11 -2.89
C LEU A 324 -16.20 37.00 -3.02
N HIS A 325 -17.16 36.94 -2.09
CA HIS A 325 -18.29 35.99 -2.17
C HIS A 325 -19.22 36.31 -3.34
N ALA A 326 -19.51 37.58 -3.59
CA ALA A 326 -20.30 38.00 -4.75
C ALA A 326 -19.62 37.61 -6.07
N TYR A 327 -18.30 37.81 -6.18
CA TYR A 327 -17.52 37.41 -7.35
C TYR A 327 -17.48 35.89 -7.56
N SER A 328 -17.32 35.12 -6.46
CA SER A 328 -17.35 33.64 -6.49
C SER A 328 -18.70 33.08 -6.94
N ALA A 329 -19.80 33.70 -6.52
CA ALA A 329 -21.15 33.30 -6.90
C ALA A 329 -21.42 33.56 -8.40
N CYS A 330 -20.80 34.59 -8.99
CA CYS A 330 -20.90 34.89 -10.42
C CYS A 330 -20.09 33.93 -11.30
N GLU A 331 -18.97 33.39 -10.82
CA GLU A 331 -18.14 32.40 -11.56
C GLU A 331 -18.58 30.94 -11.36
N GLY A 332 -19.60 30.68 -10.53
CA GLY A 332 -20.09 29.31 -10.27
C GLY A 332 -19.16 28.48 -9.38
N VAL A 333 -18.34 29.14 -8.54
CA VAL A 333 -17.41 28.49 -7.62
C VAL A 333 -18.03 28.48 -6.21
N ASP A 334 -18.27 27.30 -5.66
CA ASP A 334 -18.90 27.13 -4.34
C ASP A 334 -17.87 27.14 -3.20
N LEU A 335 -17.54 28.34 -2.69
CA LEU A 335 -16.60 28.57 -1.59
C LEU A 335 -17.09 28.04 -0.22
N LEU A 336 -18.36 27.65 -0.07
CA LEU A 336 -18.91 27.12 1.19
C LEU A 336 -18.58 25.65 1.42
N SER A 337 -18.04 24.96 0.42
CA SER A 337 -17.64 23.55 0.51
C SER A 337 -16.28 23.30 1.20
N ILE A 338 -15.58 24.35 1.62
CA ILE A 338 -14.18 24.25 2.13
C ILE A 338 -14.09 24.30 3.67
N ASN A 339 -15.20 24.48 4.39
CA ASN A 339 -15.21 24.60 5.86
C ASN A 339 -15.63 23.35 6.66
N ALA A 340 -15.68 22.17 6.05
CA ALA A 340 -15.90 20.92 6.79
C ALA A 340 -14.60 20.12 6.89
N GLU A 341 -13.76 20.48 7.86
CA GLU A 341 -13.01 19.55 8.74
C GLU A 341 -12.00 20.32 9.60
N SER A 342 -12.49 20.91 10.69
CA SER A 342 -11.69 21.00 11.91
C SER A 342 -12.59 21.10 13.14
N THR A 343 -12.36 20.19 14.09
CA THR A 343 -12.85 20.09 15.49
C THR A 343 -14.11 19.21 15.73
N PRO A 344 -14.27 18.64 16.94
CA PRO A 344 -13.91 17.28 17.31
C PRO A 344 -15.14 16.36 17.46
N SER A 345 -14.99 15.09 17.09
CA SER A 345 -16.06 14.09 17.19
C SER A 345 -16.45 13.82 18.65
N THR A 346 -17.66 14.24 19.03
CA THR A 346 -18.35 13.77 20.24
C THR A 346 -19.54 12.89 19.82
N SER A 347 -19.47 11.66 20.32
CA SER A 347 -20.37 10.50 20.23
C SER A 347 -21.90 10.71 20.18
N LEU A 348 -22.55 9.94 19.29
CA LEU A 348 -23.85 9.24 19.40
C LEU A 348 -24.04 8.49 18.06
N GLY A 349 -24.13 7.17 17.90
CA GLY A 349 -24.55 6.06 18.75
C GLY A 349 -25.55 5.24 17.93
N GLY A 350 -25.15 4.10 17.34
CA GLY A 350 -26.10 3.24 16.60
C GLY A 350 -25.53 2.14 15.70
N LEU A 351 -25.18 1.00 16.30
CA LEU A 351 -25.30 -0.37 15.75
C LEU A 351 -24.50 -0.74 14.48
N ARG A 352 -23.25 -1.20 14.67
CA ARG A 352 -22.69 -2.33 13.91
C ARG A 352 -21.71 -3.12 14.78
N GLY A 353 -21.83 -4.44 14.70
CA GLY A 353 -21.22 -5.41 15.62
C GLY A 353 -19.70 -5.35 15.68
N THR A 354 -19.22 -5.70 16.87
CA THR A 354 -17.86 -5.70 17.36
C THR A 354 -16.93 -6.61 16.56
N ALA A 355 -15.96 -6.02 15.85
CA ALA A 355 -14.66 -6.64 15.60
C ALA A 355 -13.65 -5.90 16.50
N ALA A 356 -12.96 -6.63 17.37
CA ALA A 356 -12.02 -6.06 18.33
C ALA A 356 -10.88 -5.32 17.61
N SER A 357 -10.84 -4.00 17.77
CA SER A 357 -9.77 -3.14 17.27
C SER A 357 -8.49 -3.39 18.08
N ILE A 358 -7.49 -3.94 17.41
CA ILE A 358 -6.09 -3.96 17.86
C ILE A 358 -5.61 -2.50 17.94
N PRO A 359 -4.92 -2.05 19.00
CA PRO A 359 -4.43 -0.69 19.07
C PRO A 359 -3.29 -0.49 18.05
N THR A 360 -3.51 0.33 17.03
CA THR A 360 -2.45 0.76 16.11
C THR A 360 -1.52 1.74 16.83
N PRO A 361 -0.20 1.53 16.82
CA PRO A 361 0.75 2.49 17.39
C PRO A 361 0.65 3.82 16.64
N GLU A 362 0.58 4.93 17.37
CA GLU A 362 0.62 6.27 16.76
C GLU A 362 1.98 6.46 16.07
N LEU A 363 1.97 6.56 14.73
CA LEU A 363 3.15 6.83 13.91
C LEU A 363 3.84 8.14 14.34
N SER A 364 5.16 8.11 14.51
CA SER A 364 5.95 9.30 14.84
C SER A 364 5.92 10.33 13.71
N VAL A 365 6.22 11.59 14.03
CA VAL A 365 6.29 12.67 13.02
C VAL A 365 7.38 12.38 11.99
N GLU A 366 8.49 11.79 12.40
CA GLU A 366 9.57 11.35 11.54
C GLU A 366 9.14 10.21 10.61
N ASP A 367 8.38 9.23 11.12
CA ASP A 367 7.84 8.12 10.30
C ASP A 367 6.94 8.64 9.19
N LYS A 368 6.02 9.56 9.53
CA LYS A 368 5.13 10.19 8.55
C LYS A 368 5.90 10.90 7.45
N LYS A 369 6.93 11.67 7.81
CA LYS A 369 7.77 12.37 6.81
C LYS A 369 8.48 11.40 5.86
N ILE A 370 9.00 10.29 6.37
CA ILE A 370 9.72 9.30 5.55
C ILE A 370 8.74 8.57 4.62
N LEU A 371 7.58 8.17 5.14
CA LEU A 371 6.51 7.55 4.37
C LEU A 371 5.98 8.49 3.28
N ASP A 372 5.72 9.76 3.61
CA ASP A 372 5.27 10.76 2.65
C ASP A 372 6.29 10.91 1.51
N ALA A 373 7.58 11.07 1.84
CA ALA A 373 8.62 11.17 0.82
C ALA A 373 8.73 9.92 -0.06
N TYR A 374 8.56 8.73 0.53
CA TYR A 374 8.56 7.47 -0.22
C TYR A 374 7.36 7.39 -1.17
N ASN A 375 6.14 7.64 -0.69
CA ASN A 375 4.90 7.57 -1.48
C ASN A 375 4.86 8.62 -2.62
N HIS A 376 5.59 9.72 -2.50
CA HIS A 376 5.74 10.69 -3.60
C HIS A 376 6.70 10.21 -4.71
N SER A 377 7.59 9.27 -4.42
CA SER A 377 8.61 8.77 -5.34
C SER A 377 8.28 7.39 -5.92
N ALA A 378 7.71 6.50 -5.12
CA ALA A 378 7.36 5.15 -5.51
C ALA A 378 5.88 5.11 -5.90
N SER A 379 5.59 4.48 -7.04
CA SER A 379 4.20 4.19 -7.42
C SER A 379 3.67 3.04 -6.57
N ASP A 380 2.45 3.19 -6.07
CA ASP A 380 1.71 2.10 -5.42
C ASP A 380 1.33 0.98 -6.38
N ASP A 381 1.51 1.12 -7.70
CA ASP A 381 1.09 0.10 -8.67
C ASP A 381 2.08 -1.06 -8.77
N PHE A 382 3.36 -0.84 -8.41
CA PHE A 382 4.43 -1.81 -8.59
C PHE A 382 5.23 -2.02 -7.30
N ALA A 383 5.81 -3.21 -7.14
CA ALA A 383 6.72 -3.48 -6.04
C ALA A 383 8.04 -2.73 -6.25
N ASP A 384 8.51 -2.02 -5.21
CA ASP A 384 9.85 -1.41 -5.23
C ASP A 384 10.92 -2.50 -5.05
N VAL A 385 11.38 -3.04 -6.19
CA VAL A 385 12.42 -4.07 -6.25
C VAL A 385 13.76 -3.56 -5.71
N ASP A 386 14.03 -2.26 -5.81
CA ASP A 386 15.25 -1.63 -5.30
C ASP A 386 15.27 -1.64 -3.76
N LEU A 387 14.15 -1.27 -3.13
CA LEU A 387 13.99 -1.35 -1.69
C LEU A 387 14.11 -2.79 -1.18
N VAL A 388 13.43 -3.74 -1.84
CA VAL A 388 13.52 -5.17 -1.51
C VAL A 388 14.95 -5.69 -1.62
N HIS A 389 15.68 -5.26 -2.66
CA HIS A 389 17.10 -5.59 -2.84
C HIS A 389 17.95 -5.04 -1.69
N ALA A 390 17.79 -3.76 -1.35
CA ALA A 390 18.51 -3.11 -0.25
C ALA A 390 18.25 -3.81 1.10
N LEU A 391 17.00 -4.17 1.37
CA LEU A 391 16.62 -4.92 2.58
C LEU A 391 17.24 -6.32 2.59
N CYS A 392 17.15 -7.06 1.49
CA CYS A 392 17.76 -8.39 1.36
C CYS A 392 19.27 -8.36 1.65
N MET A 393 19.98 -7.38 1.07
CA MET A 393 21.42 -7.21 1.31
C MET A 393 21.72 -6.88 2.77
N LYS A 394 20.94 -5.98 3.40
CA LYS A 394 21.11 -5.65 4.82
C LYS A 394 20.88 -6.85 5.73
N ILE A 395 19.85 -7.66 5.46
CA ILE A 395 19.58 -8.88 6.22
C ILE A 395 20.73 -9.87 6.04
N HIS A 396 21.19 -10.09 4.80
CA HIS A 396 22.31 -10.99 4.51
C HIS A 396 23.59 -10.63 5.29
N LYS A 397 23.93 -9.33 5.34
CA LYS A 397 25.15 -8.84 6.00
C LYS A 397 25.06 -8.76 7.53
N ALA A 398 23.92 -8.36 8.08
CA ALA A 398 23.84 -7.96 9.49
C ALA A 398 23.11 -8.95 10.39
N GLN A 399 22.23 -9.80 9.84
CA GLN A 399 21.35 -10.65 10.64
C GLN A 399 21.92 -12.05 10.85
N PRO A 400 21.55 -12.75 11.95
CA PRO A 400 21.92 -14.14 12.21
C PRO A 400 21.60 -15.14 11.07
N PRO A 401 22.13 -16.38 11.13
CA PRO A 401 21.85 -17.39 10.12
C PRO A 401 20.36 -17.72 9.98
N GLY A 402 19.92 -17.86 8.75
CA GLY A 402 18.55 -18.23 8.39
C GLY A 402 18.28 -17.95 6.91
N ALA A 403 17.39 -18.71 6.29
CA ALA A 403 16.99 -18.47 4.91
C ALA A 403 16.10 -17.23 4.81
N ILE A 404 16.25 -16.50 3.70
CA ILE A 404 15.44 -15.34 3.34
C ILE A 404 14.44 -15.79 2.27
N LEU A 405 13.15 -15.65 2.56
CA LEU A 405 12.06 -15.83 1.60
C LEU A 405 11.51 -14.47 1.20
N ILE A 406 11.47 -14.18 -0.09
CA ILE A 406 11.02 -12.90 -0.65
C ILE A 406 9.79 -13.16 -1.51
N PHE A 407 8.66 -12.56 -1.13
CA PHE A 407 7.44 -12.55 -1.93
C PHE A 407 7.47 -11.37 -2.90
N LEU A 408 7.23 -11.69 -4.18
CA LEU A 408 7.19 -10.76 -5.30
C LEU A 408 5.91 -10.99 -6.12
N PRO A 409 5.42 -9.96 -6.84
CA PRO A 409 4.14 -10.04 -7.57
C PRO A 409 4.13 -11.09 -8.68
N GLY A 410 5.21 -11.17 -9.46
CA GLY A 410 5.27 -12.04 -10.62
C GLY A 410 6.67 -12.51 -11.01
N TYR A 411 6.72 -13.22 -12.15
CA TYR A 411 7.97 -13.77 -12.68
C TYR A 411 8.96 -12.69 -13.13
N ASP A 412 8.46 -11.58 -13.68
CA ASP A 412 9.31 -10.48 -14.15
C ASP A 412 10.06 -9.85 -12.97
N ASP A 413 9.38 -9.59 -11.86
CA ASP A 413 9.98 -9.07 -10.63
C ASP A 413 11.03 -10.03 -10.05
N ILE A 414 10.75 -11.34 -10.08
CA ILE A 414 11.69 -12.38 -9.66
C ILE A 414 12.97 -12.30 -10.49
N VAL A 415 12.85 -12.15 -11.82
CA VAL A 415 13.99 -12.04 -12.72
C VAL A 415 14.75 -10.73 -12.48
N THR A 416 14.05 -9.61 -12.35
CA THR A 416 14.65 -8.30 -12.08
C THR A 416 15.45 -8.32 -10.78
N LEU A 417 14.88 -8.85 -9.69
CA LEU A 417 15.59 -8.93 -8.41
C LEU A 417 16.76 -9.91 -8.48
N ARG A 418 16.59 -11.07 -9.14
CA ARG A 418 17.67 -12.04 -9.33
C ARG A 418 18.86 -11.40 -10.05
N ASP A 419 18.60 -10.69 -11.14
CA ASP A 419 19.64 -10.10 -11.97
C ASP A 419 20.36 -8.96 -11.24
N ARG A 420 19.65 -8.19 -10.39
CA ARG A 420 20.27 -7.21 -9.47
C ARG A 420 21.20 -7.86 -8.45
N ILE A 421 20.75 -8.93 -7.78
CA ILE A 421 21.58 -9.67 -6.81
C ILE A 421 22.85 -10.22 -7.49
N ILE A 422 22.73 -10.73 -8.72
CA ILE A 422 23.87 -11.25 -9.49
C ILE A 422 24.81 -10.10 -9.91
N ALA A 423 24.27 -8.95 -10.34
CA ALA A 423 25.08 -7.80 -10.72
C ALA A 423 25.93 -7.28 -9.54
N GLU A 424 25.41 -7.38 -8.31
CA GLU A 424 26.09 -6.97 -7.08
C GLU A 424 26.71 -8.14 -6.29
N GLU A 425 26.99 -9.27 -6.95
CA GLU A 425 27.50 -10.49 -6.30
C GLU A 425 28.73 -10.24 -5.41
N LYS A 426 29.64 -9.33 -5.81
CA LYS A 426 30.80 -8.94 -4.99
C LYS A 426 30.39 -8.44 -3.60
N GLN A 427 29.40 -7.56 -3.53
CA GLN A 427 28.92 -7.00 -2.26
C GLN A 427 28.21 -8.05 -1.42
N TYR A 428 27.50 -8.99 -2.04
CA TYR A 428 26.88 -10.11 -1.33
C TYR A 428 27.92 -11.05 -0.73
N LEU A 429 28.98 -11.37 -1.49
CA LEU A 429 30.06 -12.25 -1.03
C LEU A 429 30.89 -11.65 0.11
N GLU A 430 31.01 -10.31 0.20
CA GLU A 430 31.56 -9.62 1.37
C GLU A 430 30.77 -9.91 2.65
N GLY A 431 29.44 -10.07 2.54
CA GLY A 431 28.56 -10.45 3.63
C GLY A 431 28.55 -11.93 3.97
N GLY A 432 29.17 -12.77 3.14
CA GLY A 432 29.20 -14.22 3.27
C GLY A 432 28.63 -14.95 2.05
N LYS A 433 28.81 -16.27 2.03
CA LYS A 433 28.34 -17.10 0.91
C LYS A 433 26.82 -17.17 0.88
N TYR A 434 26.25 -17.18 -0.31
CA TYR A 434 24.81 -17.35 -0.50
C TYR A 434 24.50 -18.32 -1.65
N CYS A 435 23.28 -18.82 -1.69
CA CYS A 435 22.71 -19.54 -2.82
C CYS A 435 21.30 -19.00 -3.13
N LEU A 436 21.05 -18.75 -4.41
CA LEU A 436 19.84 -18.09 -4.88
C LEU A 436 18.91 -19.10 -5.56
N PHE A 437 17.63 -19.08 -5.19
CA PHE A 437 16.58 -19.91 -5.77
C PHE A 437 15.41 -19.06 -6.23
N CYS A 438 14.89 -19.36 -7.40
CA CYS A 438 13.61 -18.82 -7.88
C CYS A 438 12.52 -19.87 -7.67
N LEU A 439 11.33 -19.44 -7.29
CA LEU A 439 10.18 -20.31 -7.07
C LEU A 439 8.92 -19.67 -7.65
N HIS A 440 8.54 -20.13 -8.84
CA HIS A 440 7.35 -19.69 -9.56
C HIS A 440 6.55 -20.88 -10.08
N SER A 441 5.23 -20.73 -10.23
CA SER A 441 4.29 -21.80 -10.59
C SER A 441 4.56 -22.44 -11.97
N SER A 442 5.10 -21.66 -12.92
CA SER A 442 5.45 -22.13 -14.26
C SER A 442 6.79 -22.90 -14.34
N MET A 443 7.57 -22.94 -13.26
CA MET A 443 8.86 -23.65 -13.25
C MET A 443 8.69 -25.17 -13.29
N GLN A 444 9.73 -25.86 -13.77
CA GLN A 444 9.76 -27.32 -13.75
C GLN A 444 9.79 -27.85 -12.31
N SER A 445 9.08 -28.95 -12.06
CA SER A 445 8.98 -29.53 -10.72
C SER A 445 10.34 -29.96 -10.15
N SER A 446 11.29 -30.36 -11.00
CA SER A 446 12.67 -30.65 -10.58
C SER A 446 13.39 -29.43 -10.00
N ASP A 447 13.18 -28.24 -10.56
CA ASP A 447 13.82 -27.00 -10.10
C ASP A 447 13.16 -26.50 -8.82
N GLN A 448 11.83 -26.55 -8.76
CA GLN A 448 11.08 -26.21 -7.54
C GLN A 448 11.52 -27.09 -6.35
N LYS A 449 11.79 -28.38 -6.58
CA LYS A 449 12.27 -29.29 -5.51
C LYS A 449 13.60 -28.87 -4.89
N ARG A 450 14.45 -28.13 -5.59
CA ARG A 450 15.78 -27.75 -5.08
C ARG A 450 15.68 -26.84 -3.86
N VAL A 451 14.63 -26.02 -3.77
CA VAL A 451 14.44 -25.04 -2.68
C VAL A 451 14.26 -25.69 -1.31
N PHE A 452 13.70 -26.91 -1.28
CA PHE A 452 13.41 -27.67 -0.05
C PHE A 452 14.65 -28.30 0.59
N ARG A 453 15.76 -28.39 -0.15
CA ARG A 453 17.01 -28.92 0.41
C ARG A 453 17.64 -27.88 1.32
N PRO A 454 18.11 -28.25 2.53
CA PRO A 454 18.80 -27.30 3.39
C PRO A 454 20.05 -26.76 2.70
N ALA A 455 20.36 -25.48 2.94
CA ALA A 455 21.62 -24.92 2.44
C ALA A 455 22.83 -25.51 3.18
N PRO A 456 24.01 -25.58 2.53
CA PRO A 456 25.25 -25.97 3.20
C PRO A 456 25.57 -25.06 4.39
N LEU A 457 26.31 -25.59 5.37
CA LEU A 457 26.74 -24.82 6.54
C LEU A 457 27.54 -23.58 6.12
N GLY A 458 27.17 -22.42 6.68
CA GLY A 458 27.80 -21.14 6.37
C GLY A 458 27.37 -20.50 5.04
N VAL A 459 26.36 -21.06 4.35
CA VAL A 459 25.78 -20.49 3.13
C VAL A 459 24.35 -20.04 3.39
N ARG A 460 24.04 -18.77 3.13
CA ARG A 460 22.66 -18.26 3.25
C ARG A 460 21.82 -18.65 2.04
N LYS A 461 20.64 -19.21 2.29
CA LYS A 461 19.64 -19.46 1.24
C LYS A 461 18.80 -18.21 1.02
N ILE A 462 18.69 -17.77 -0.23
CA ILE A 462 17.81 -16.67 -0.65
C ILE A 462 16.82 -17.23 -1.66
N ILE A 463 15.52 -17.05 -1.41
CA ILE A 463 14.43 -17.62 -2.19
C ILE A 463 13.55 -16.47 -2.68
N LEU A 464 13.45 -16.33 -4.01
CA LEU A 464 12.59 -15.36 -4.67
C LEU A 464 11.33 -16.09 -5.13
N SER A 465 10.17 -15.73 -4.60
CA SER A 465 8.92 -16.45 -4.85
C SER A 465 7.73 -15.54 -5.06
N THR A 466 6.69 -16.06 -5.71
CA THR A 466 5.34 -15.48 -5.63
C THR A 466 4.58 -16.10 -4.46
N ASN A 467 3.27 -15.88 -4.38
CA ASN A 467 2.36 -16.56 -3.45
C ASN A 467 2.40 -18.11 -3.48
N ILE A 468 3.18 -18.75 -4.36
CA ILE A 468 3.41 -20.20 -4.34
C ILE A 468 4.08 -20.71 -3.08
N ALA A 469 4.81 -19.85 -2.36
CA ALA A 469 5.38 -20.20 -1.06
C ALA A 469 4.49 -19.81 0.13
N GLU A 470 3.35 -19.14 -0.11
CA GLU A 470 2.45 -18.66 0.95
C GLU A 470 1.70 -19.83 1.60
N THR A 471 1.14 -20.70 0.77
CA THR A 471 0.31 -21.83 1.19
C THR A 471 0.92 -23.16 0.76
N SER A 472 0.72 -24.19 1.59
CA SER A 472 1.03 -25.60 1.29
C SER A 472 2.49 -25.99 1.01
N VAL A 473 3.43 -25.04 1.10
CA VAL A 473 4.87 -25.25 0.88
C VAL A 473 5.63 -24.86 2.13
N THR A 474 6.18 -25.84 2.84
CA THR A 474 6.99 -25.59 4.05
C THR A 474 8.48 -25.66 3.72
N ILE A 475 9.18 -24.55 3.90
CA ILE A 475 10.63 -24.46 3.78
C ILE A 475 11.21 -24.27 5.19
N ASN A 476 11.79 -25.35 5.73
CA ASN A 476 12.07 -25.47 7.16
C ASN A 476 13.14 -24.49 7.69
N ASP A 477 14.02 -23.98 6.83
CA ASP A 477 15.14 -23.13 7.22
C ASP A 477 14.86 -21.62 7.04
N VAL A 478 13.63 -21.22 6.72
CA VAL A 478 13.22 -19.80 6.62
C VAL A 478 13.13 -19.16 8.00
N VAL A 479 13.81 -18.02 8.14
CA VAL A 479 13.83 -17.18 9.35
C VAL A 479 13.41 -15.74 9.03
N TYR A 480 13.72 -15.28 7.82
CA TYR A 480 13.40 -13.93 7.36
C TYR A 480 12.42 -14.00 6.19
N VAL A 481 11.32 -13.27 6.29
CA VAL A 481 10.34 -13.12 5.21
C VAL A 481 10.31 -11.64 4.82
N ILE A 482 10.45 -11.36 3.53
CA ILE A 482 10.24 -10.03 2.95
C ILE A 482 8.99 -10.12 2.09
N ASP A 483 7.96 -9.37 2.44
CA ASP A 483 6.74 -9.27 1.65
C ASP A 483 6.73 -7.93 0.90
N SER A 484 6.64 -7.96 -0.43
CA SER A 484 6.51 -6.74 -1.23
C SER A 484 5.12 -6.10 -1.13
N GLY A 485 4.15 -6.78 -0.50
CA GLY A 485 2.79 -6.28 -0.27
C GLY A 485 1.94 -6.20 -1.55
N LYS A 486 2.36 -6.89 -2.61
CA LYS A 486 1.74 -6.84 -3.94
C LYS A 486 1.61 -8.26 -4.50
N VAL A 487 0.43 -8.55 -5.04
CA VAL A 487 0.11 -9.85 -5.67
C VAL A 487 -0.50 -9.60 -7.05
N LYS A 488 -0.17 -10.45 -8.01
CA LYS A 488 -0.82 -10.44 -9.32
C LYS A 488 -2.12 -11.25 -9.23
N GLU A 489 -3.26 -10.56 -9.30
CA GLU A 489 -4.59 -11.18 -9.33
C GLU A 489 -4.93 -11.82 -10.69
#